data_AF-A0A8J6IN06-F1
#
_entry.id   AF-A0A8J6IN06-F1
#
_cell.length_a   1.000
_cell.length_b   1.000
_cell.length_c   1.000
_cell.angle_alpha   90.00
_cell.angle_beta   90.00
_cell.angle_gamma   90.00
#
_symmetry.space_group_name_H-M   'P 1'
#
loop_
_entity.id
_entity.type
_entity.pdbx_description
1 polymer ?
#
loop_
_entity_poly.entity_id
_entity_poly.type
_entity_poly.pdbx_seq_one_letter_code
_entity_poly.pdbx_strand_id
1 'polypeptide(L)'
;MASSTSGFEQQTPGSIFRLRVASVITLACYPAGAVLWGILPRQGFGPAALTGLCLIVLSVIGFAVLSRSYFHRLVKGEAGLDERELQIRNRAFKRSYRVFCAMTFFMLTYLYIAAGDAGETVRLWTPDAKGHWNAILWGAFLYALALPSVFLVWTEKPLEADATAAAQ
;
A
#
# COMPACT_ATOMS: atom_id res chain seq x y z
N MET A 1 39.25 3.47 -2.83
CA MET A 1 38.16 3.71 -1.85
C MET A 1 37.36 4.92 -2.31
N ALA A 2 36.36 4.68 -3.16
CA ALA A 2 35.48 5.75 -3.64
C ALA A 2 34.33 5.90 -2.63
N SER A 3 34.14 7.11 -2.14
CA SER A 3 33.04 7.50 -1.27
C SER A 3 31.69 7.19 -1.93
N SER A 4 30.93 6.25 -1.38
CA SER A 4 29.55 5.93 -1.80
C SER A 4 28.54 6.96 -1.26
N THR A 5 28.84 8.24 -1.41
CA THR A 5 27.99 9.36 -0.98
C THR A 5 26.92 9.72 -2.02
N SER A 6 26.73 8.89 -3.06
CA SER A 6 25.77 9.14 -4.15
C SER A 6 24.36 8.62 -3.90
N GLY A 7 24.09 7.95 -2.77
CA GLY A 7 22.78 7.36 -2.47
C GLY A 7 21.79 8.30 -1.78
N PHE A 8 22.28 9.38 -1.16
CA PHE A 8 21.47 10.46 -0.62
C PHE A 8 21.14 11.46 -1.72
N GLU A 9 20.47 11.00 -2.78
CA GLU A 9 19.79 11.92 -3.67
C GLU A 9 18.80 12.70 -2.80
N GLN A 10 19.10 13.98 -2.59
CA GLN A 10 18.37 14.90 -1.71
C GLN A 10 16.87 14.80 -2.04
N GLN A 11 16.12 14.07 -1.23
CA GLN A 11 14.67 14.03 -1.39
C GLN A 11 14.13 15.37 -0.95
N THR A 12 13.91 16.24 -1.94
CA THR A 12 13.25 17.52 -1.73
C THR A 12 11.88 17.30 -1.08
N PRO A 13 11.39 18.22 -0.23
CA PRO A 13 10.09 18.12 0.42
C PRO A 13 8.94 17.83 -0.56
N GLY A 14 9.03 18.37 -1.78
CA GLY A 14 8.07 18.11 -2.86
C GLY A 14 8.04 16.65 -3.34
N SER A 15 9.16 15.94 -3.28
CA SER A 15 9.24 14.51 -3.65
C SER A 15 8.52 13.61 -2.63
N ILE A 16 8.68 13.87 -1.33
CA ILE A 16 8.02 13.09 -0.27
C ILE A 16 6.51 13.31 -0.28
N PHE A 17 6.05 14.55 -0.50
CA PHE A 17 4.63 14.83 -0.64
C PHE A 17 4.00 14.01 -1.78
N ARG A 18 4.66 13.94 -2.95
CA ARG A 18 4.20 13.11 -4.09
C ARG A 18 4.12 11.64 -3.71
N LEU A 19 5.10 11.11 -2.96
CA LEU A 19 5.09 9.72 -2.51
C LEU A 19 3.98 9.44 -1.48
N ARG A 20 3.69 10.39 -0.59
CA ARG A 20 2.55 10.29 0.34
C ARG A 20 1.23 10.25 -0.42
N VAL A 21 1.03 11.15 -1.38
CA VAL A 21 -0.15 11.13 -2.25
C VAL A 21 -0.25 9.81 -3.00
N ALA A 22 0.84 9.33 -3.60
CA ALA A 22 0.87 8.04 -4.30
C ALA A 22 0.48 6.88 -3.36
N SER A 23 0.95 6.88 -2.11
CA SER A 23 0.57 5.86 -1.12
C SER A 23 -0.91 5.87 -0.77
N VAL A 24 -1.50 7.05 -0.61
CA VAL A 24 -2.94 7.18 -0.35
C VAL A 24 -3.72 6.70 -1.56
N ILE A 25 -3.32 7.09 -2.76
CA ILE A 25 -3.94 6.63 -4.01
C ILE A 25 -3.90 5.10 -4.10
N THR A 26 -2.73 4.47 -3.88
CA THR A 26 -2.61 3.01 -3.92
C THR A 26 -3.49 2.31 -2.89
N LEU A 27 -3.49 2.80 -1.64
CA LEU A 27 -4.24 2.13 -0.58
C LEU A 27 -5.76 2.38 -0.69
N ALA A 28 -6.20 3.57 -1.09
CA ALA A 28 -7.62 3.92 -1.14
C ALA A 28 -8.30 3.52 -2.46
N CYS A 29 -7.65 3.74 -3.60
CA CYS A 29 -8.29 3.51 -4.90
C CYS A 29 -8.48 2.03 -5.21
N TYR A 30 -7.60 1.14 -4.73
CA TYR A 30 -7.78 -0.30 -4.94
C TYR A 30 -9.08 -0.85 -4.32
N PRO A 31 -9.32 -0.74 -3.00
CA PRO A 31 -10.55 -1.26 -2.40
C PRO A 31 -11.78 -0.55 -2.95
N ALA A 32 -11.73 0.77 -3.17
CA ALA A 32 -12.85 1.50 -3.77
C ALA A 32 -13.17 0.99 -5.19
N GLY A 33 -12.14 0.75 -6.01
CA GLY A 33 -12.29 0.20 -7.35
C GLY A 33 -12.80 -1.25 -7.33
N ALA A 34 -12.29 -2.08 -6.42
CA ALA A 34 -12.75 -3.46 -6.24
C ALA A 34 -14.22 -3.54 -5.81
N VAL A 35 -14.68 -2.65 -4.94
CA VAL A 35 -16.09 -2.55 -4.55
C VAL A 35 -16.96 -2.15 -5.74
N LEU A 36 -16.56 -1.10 -6.48
CA LEU A 36 -17.34 -0.57 -7.60
C LEU A 36 -17.39 -1.51 -8.82
N TRP A 37 -16.30 -2.24 -9.10
CA TRP A 37 -16.22 -3.19 -10.20
C TRP A 37 -16.79 -4.56 -9.84
N GLY A 38 -16.42 -5.08 -8.66
CA GLY A 38 -16.61 -6.48 -8.32
C GLY A 38 -17.79 -6.76 -7.40
N ILE A 39 -18.09 -5.89 -6.44
CA ILE A 39 -19.02 -6.20 -5.33
C ILE A 39 -20.45 -5.74 -5.62
N LEU A 40 -20.62 -4.65 -6.38
CA LEU A 40 -21.95 -4.18 -6.75
C LEU A 40 -22.56 -5.08 -7.82
N PRO A 41 -23.81 -5.56 -7.63
CA PRO A 41 -24.46 -6.45 -8.59
C PRO A 41 -24.78 -5.68 -9.87
N ARG A 42 -23.94 -5.79 -10.91
CA ARG A 42 -24.26 -5.29 -12.26
C ARG A 42 -23.84 -6.23 -13.36
N GLN A 43 -24.81 -6.55 -14.20
CA GLN A 43 -24.76 -7.44 -15.36
C GLN A 43 -24.16 -6.75 -16.61
N GLY A 44 -23.05 -5.98 -16.50
CA GLY A 44 -22.40 -5.40 -17.68
C GLY A 44 -21.45 -4.21 -17.47
N PHE A 45 -20.91 -3.69 -18.59
CA PHE A 45 -20.02 -2.51 -18.66
C PHE A 45 -20.78 -1.19 -18.46
N GLY A 46 -21.27 -0.94 -17.24
CA GLY A 46 -21.85 0.35 -16.86
C GLY A 46 -20.80 1.40 -16.45
N PRO A 47 -21.18 2.68 -16.29
CA PRO A 47 -20.27 3.76 -15.87
C PRO A 47 -19.61 3.50 -14.51
N ALA A 48 -20.30 2.84 -13.59
CA ALA A 48 -19.73 2.43 -12.30
C ALA A 48 -18.61 1.39 -12.46
N ALA A 49 -18.77 0.46 -13.39
CA ALA A 49 -17.80 -0.58 -13.67
C ALA A 49 -16.52 0.04 -14.28
N LEU A 50 -16.69 0.95 -15.24
CA LEU A 50 -15.59 1.73 -15.81
C LEU A 50 -14.86 2.55 -14.73
N THR A 51 -15.62 3.22 -13.85
CA THR A 51 -15.05 3.99 -12.73
C THR A 51 -14.25 3.08 -11.80
N GLY A 52 -14.78 1.89 -11.48
CA GLY A 52 -14.08 0.90 -10.65
C GLY A 52 -12.74 0.46 -11.27
N LEU A 53 -12.73 0.16 -12.58
CA LEU A 53 -11.51 -0.16 -13.31
C LEU A 53 -10.52 1.00 -13.32
N CYS A 54 -10.97 2.23 -13.57
CA CYS A 54 -10.12 3.42 -13.53
C CYS A 54 -9.46 3.59 -12.15
N LEU A 55 -10.18 3.34 -11.05
CA LEU A 55 -9.61 3.40 -9.71
C LEU A 55 -8.58 2.29 -9.45
N ILE A 56 -8.83 1.07 -9.93
CA ILE A 56 -7.84 -0.03 -9.84
C ILE A 56 -6.57 0.34 -10.61
N VAL A 57 -6.71 0.85 -11.85
CA VAL A 57 -5.58 1.32 -12.66
C VAL A 57 -4.83 2.45 -11.96
N LEU A 58 -5.56 3.43 -11.40
CA LEU A 58 -4.97 4.54 -10.66
C LEU A 58 -4.17 4.07 -9.44
N SER A 59 -4.67 3.06 -8.73
CA SER A 59 -3.94 2.43 -7.62
C SER A 59 -2.63 1.78 -8.08
N VAL A 60 -2.67 1.04 -9.19
CA VAL A 60 -1.47 0.40 -9.78
C VAL A 60 -0.46 1.45 -10.24
N ILE A 61 -0.92 2.56 -10.82
CA ILE A 61 -0.06 3.70 -11.17
C ILE A 61 0.57 4.31 -9.92
N GLY A 62 -0.21 4.53 -8.86
CA GLY A 62 0.31 5.00 -7.57
C GLY A 62 1.39 4.06 -7.02
N PHE A 63 1.18 2.75 -7.15
CA PHE A 63 2.16 1.76 -6.72
C PHE A 63 3.40 1.77 -7.61
N ALA A 64 3.25 1.94 -8.92
CA ALA A 64 4.38 2.08 -9.83
C ALA A 64 5.24 3.30 -9.47
N VAL A 65 4.63 4.43 -9.12
CA VAL A 65 5.34 5.63 -8.64
C VAL A 65 6.08 5.34 -7.33
N LEU A 66 5.43 4.68 -6.36
CA LEU A 66 6.07 4.24 -5.12
C LEU A 66 7.24 3.28 -5.37
N SER A 67 7.07 2.34 -6.29
CA SER A 67 8.05 1.28 -6.57
C SER A 67 9.37 1.78 -7.15
N ARG A 68 9.33 2.96 -7.79
CA ARG A 68 10.51 3.65 -8.32
C ARG A 68 11.24 4.49 -7.26
N SER A 69 10.68 4.64 -6.06
CA SER A 69 11.26 5.47 -5.02
C SER A 69 12.41 4.77 -4.27
N TYR A 70 13.29 5.59 -3.68
CA TYR A 70 14.35 5.12 -2.78
C TYR A 70 13.81 4.24 -1.64
N PHE A 71 12.64 4.57 -1.07
CA PHE A 71 12.06 3.77 0.00
C PHE A 71 11.72 2.34 -0.45
N HIS A 72 11.27 2.17 -1.69
CA HIS A 72 11.02 0.84 -2.22
C HIS A 72 12.32 0.09 -2.53
N ARG A 73 13.37 0.80 -2.93
CA ARG A 73 14.72 0.25 -3.07
C ARG A 73 15.25 -0.31 -1.73
N LEU A 74 15.05 0.44 -0.66
CA LEU A 74 15.40 0.04 0.70
C LEU A 74 14.66 -1.25 1.11
N VAL A 75 13.37 -1.34 0.77
CA VAL A 75 12.53 -2.52 1.02
C VAL A 75 12.99 -3.73 0.22
N LYS A 76 13.40 -3.55 -1.05
CA LYS A 76 13.91 -4.63 -1.92
C LYS A 76 15.19 -5.28 -1.41
N GLY A 77 15.96 -4.58 -0.58
CA GLY A 77 17.16 -5.14 0.03
C GLY A 77 18.33 -5.26 -0.94
N GLU A 78 18.60 -4.21 -1.71
CA GLU A 78 19.78 -4.17 -2.59
C GLU A 78 21.09 -4.39 -1.80
N ALA A 79 22.11 -4.95 -2.47
CA ALA A 79 23.40 -5.23 -1.85
C ALA A 79 24.09 -3.92 -1.41
N GLY A 80 24.72 -3.94 -0.23
CA GLY A 80 25.48 -2.80 0.29
C GLY A 80 24.70 -1.80 1.17
N LEU A 81 23.58 -2.23 1.76
CA LEU A 81 22.88 -1.45 2.79
C LEU A 81 23.76 -1.28 4.04
N ASP A 82 23.81 -0.06 4.54
CA ASP A 82 24.44 0.24 5.84
C ASP A 82 23.61 -0.37 6.99
N GLU A 83 24.23 -0.58 8.16
CA GLU A 83 23.57 -1.14 9.34
C GLU A 83 22.38 -0.29 9.78
N ARG A 84 22.50 1.05 9.66
CA ARG A 84 21.39 1.97 9.93
C ARG A 84 20.20 1.74 8.99
N GLU A 85 20.47 1.61 7.70
CA GLU A 85 19.46 1.38 6.66
C GLU A 85 18.75 0.04 6.86
N LEU A 86 19.49 -0.99 7.26
CA LEU A 86 18.97 -2.31 7.61
C LEU A 86 18.02 -2.26 8.81
N GLN A 87 18.34 -1.47 9.83
CA GLN A 87 17.46 -1.26 10.99
C GLN A 87 16.17 -0.51 10.62
N ILE A 88 16.26 0.52 9.77
CA ILE A 88 15.09 1.25 9.25
C ILE A 88 14.17 0.29 8.49
N ARG A 89 14.74 -0.50 7.58
CA ARG A 89 14.03 -1.53 6.82
C ARG A 89 13.33 -2.53 7.74
N ASN A 90 14.05 -3.13 8.69
CA ASN A 90 13.51 -4.14 9.60
C ASN A 90 12.35 -3.58 10.45
N ARG A 91 12.46 -2.32 10.90
CA ARG A 91 11.40 -1.64 11.64
C ARG A 91 10.14 -1.45 10.78
N ALA A 92 10.31 -1.04 9.53
CA ALA A 92 9.21 -0.90 8.58
C ALA A 92 8.52 -2.24 8.29
N PHE A 93 9.29 -3.31 8.02
CA PHE A 93 8.74 -4.66 7.81
C PHE A 93 7.99 -5.18 9.03
N LYS A 94 8.53 -4.99 10.24
CA LYS A 94 7.84 -5.43 11.46
C LYS A 94 6.51 -4.70 11.66
N ARG A 95 6.44 -3.41 11.33
CA ARG A 95 5.20 -2.62 11.39
C ARG A 95 4.22 -3.03 10.30
N SER A 96 4.67 -3.16 9.06
CA SER A 96 3.83 -3.58 7.94
C SER A 96 3.26 -4.96 8.15
N TYR A 97 4.06 -5.90 8.65
CA TYR A 97 3.61 -7.25 8.97
C TYR A 97 2.50 -7.24 10.03
N ARG A 98 2.65 -6.50 11.13
CA ARG A 98 1.61 -6.38 12.16
C ARG A 98 0.30 -5.84 11.61
N VAL A 99 0.37 -4.78 10.79
CA VAL A 99 -0.83 -4.19 10.18
C VAL A 99 -1.46 -5.13 9.17
N PHE A 100 -0.66 -5.80 8.34
CA PHE A 100 -1.14 -6.79 7.39
C PHE A 100 -1.83 -7.97 8.11
N CYS A 101 -1.22 -8.54 9.15
CA CYS A 101 -1.83 -9.59 9.96
C CYS A 101 -3.13 -9.13 10.62
N ALA A 102 -3.18 -7.90 11.15
CA ALA A 102 -4.41 -7.35 11.73
C ALA A 102 -5.52 -7.23 10.66
N MET A 103 -5.19 -6.70 9.47
CA MET A 103 -6.13 -6.61 8.35
C MET A 103 -6.63 -7.99 7.92
N THR A 104 -5.74 -8.97 7.77
CA THR A 104 -6.11 -10.35 7.44
C THR A 104 -7.01 -10.95 8.52
N PHE A 105 -6.68 -10.75 9.79
CA PHE A 105 -7.51 -11.22 10.91
C PHE A 105 -8.91 -10.60 10.89
N PHE A 106 -9.03 -9.29 10.67
CA PHE A 106 -10.32 -8.62 10.53
C PHE A 106 -11.11 -9.15 9.34
N MET A 107 -10.46 -9.38 8.20
CA MET A 107 -11.10 -9.95 7.01
C MET A 107 -11.63 -11.37 7.29
N LEU A 108 -10.82 -12.23 7.91
CA LEU A 108 -11.25 -13.60 8.26
C LEU A 108 -12.39 -13.58 9.29
N THR A 109 -12.31 -12.69 10.28
CA THR A 109 -13.38 -12.50 11.27
C THR A 109 -14.67 -12.05 10.61
N TYR A 110 -14.59 -11.09 9.68
CA TYR A 110 -15.74 -10.65 8.88
C TYR A 110 -16.36 -11.81 8.09
N LEU A 111 -15.54 -12.60 7.38
CA LEU A 111 -16.02 -13.74 6.61
C LEU A 111 -16.65 -14.82 7.49
N TYR A 112 -16.07 -15.07 8.66
CA TYR A 112 -16.63 -16.01 9.63
C TYR A 112 -18.01 -15.56 10.14
N ILE A 113 -18.16 -14.29 10.50
CA ILE A 113 -19.45 -13.72 10.94
C ILE A 113 -20.46 -13.75 9.79
N ALA A 114 -20.05 -13.36 8.58
CA ALA A 114 -20.91 -13.31 7.41
C ALA A 114 -21.38 -14.69 6.94
N ALA A 115 -20.62 -15.75 7.21
CA ALA A 115 -20.98 -17.13 6.89
C ALA A 115 -21.85 -17.82 7.96
N GLY A 116 -21.95 -17.26 9.18
CA GLY A 116 -22.78 -17.80 10.25
C GLY A 116 -24.18 -17.19 10.30
N ASP A 117 -25.01 -17.66 11.24
CA ASP A 117 -26.41 -17.23 11.42
C ASP A 117 -26.57 -15.70 11.58
N ALA A 118 -25.57 -15.04 12.17
CA ALA A 118 -25.52 -13.58 12.29
C ALA A 118 -25.48 -12.87 10.92
N GLY A 119 -24.82 -13.48 9.94
CA GLY A 119 -24.76 -12.99 8.56
C GLY A 119 -26.12 -13.02 7.86
N GLU A 120 -26.96 -14.03 8.16
CA GLU A 120 -28.32 -14.13 7.60
C GLU A 120 -29.24 -13.02 8.13
N THR A 121 -29.11 -12.67 9.43
CA THR A 121 -29.89 -11.57 10.02
C THR A 121 -29.53 -10.19 9.51
N VAL A 122 -28.26 -9.95 9.15
CA VAL A 122 -27.75 -8.62 8.76
C VAL A 122 -27.51 -8.50 7.24
N ARG A 123 -27.71 -9.57 6.45
CA ARG A 123 -27.42 -9.63 5.01
C ARG A 123 -26.02 -9.09 4.67
N LEU A 124 -25.01 -9.61 5.37
CA LEU A 124 -23.62 -9.24 5.11
C LEU A 124 -23.17 -9.75 3.72
N TRP A 125 -22.34 -8.98 3.03
CA TRP A 125 -21.81 -9.39 1.73
C TRP A 125 -20.78 -10.51 1.90
N THR A 126 -20.89 -11.57 1.09
CA THR A 126 -19.95 -12.68 1.04
C THR A 126 -19.40 -12.89 -0.38
N PRO A 127 -18.10 -13.17 -0.55
CA PRO A 127 -17.53 -13.48 -1.85
C PRO A 127 -17.98 -14.86 -2.36
N ASP A 128 -18.96 -14.87 -3.25
CA ASP A 128 -19.51 -16.08 -3.89
C ASP A 128 -18.95 -16.34 -5.31
N ALA A 129 -18.62 -15.28 -6.06
CA ALA A 129 -18.07 -15.38 -7.41
C ALA A 129 -16.53 -15.43 -7.44
N LYS A 130 -15.97 -16.11 -8.45
CA LYS A 130 -14.52 -16.12 -8.74
C LYS A 130 -13.93 -14.70 -8.85
N GLY A 131 -14.71 -13.75 -9.38
CA GLY A 131 -14.30 -12.35 -9.50
C GLY A 131 -14.06 -11.68 -8.14
N HIS A 132 -14.86 -11.99 -7.13
CA HIS A 132 -14.72 -11.44 -5.78
C HIS A 132 -13.41 -11.90 -5.13
N TRP A 133 -13.13 -13.20 -5.21
CA TRP A 133 -11.89 -13.78 -4.69
C TRP A 133 -10.65 -13.25 -5.42
N ASN A 134 -10.73 -13.05 -6.73
CA ASN A 134 -9.64 -12.46 -7.50
C ASN A 134 -9.32 -11.04 -7.02
N ALA A 135 -10.34 -10.21 -6.77
CA ALA A 135 -10.15 -8.85 -6.25
C ALA A 135 -9.54 -8.86 -4.83
N ILE A 136 -9.98 -9.75 -3.95
CA ILE A 136 -9.40 -9.89 -2.60
C ILE A 136 -7.92 -10.30 -2.69
N LEU A 137 -7.60 -11.30 -3.52
CA LEU A 137 -6.25 -11.83 -3.68
C LEU A 137 -5.28 -10.76 -4.20
N TRP A 138 -5.65 -10.06 -5.28
CA TRP A 138 -4.80 -9.00 -5.84
C TRP A 138 -4.66 -7.80 -4.90
N GLY A 139 -5.71 -7.50 -4.12
CA GLY A 139 -5.63 -6.48 -3.07
C GLY A 139 -4.66 -6.86 -1.97
N ALA A 140 -4.74 -8.09 -1.47
CA ALA A 140 -3.82 -8.61 -0.47
C ALA A 140 -2.37 -8.59 -0.98
N PHE A 141 -2.14 -9.00 -2.22
CA PHE A 141 -0.82 -8.96 -2.86
C PHE A 141 -0.28 -7.53 -2.98
N LEU A 142 -1.10 -6.59 -3.48
CA LEU A 142 -0.73 -5.20 -3.61
C LEU A 142 -0.38 -4.58 -2.25
N TYR A 143 -1.19 -4.84 -1.22
CA TYR A 143 -0.96 -4.34 0.14
C TYR A 143 0.32 -4.93 0.75
N ALA A 144 0.56 -6.23 0.59
CA ALA A 144 1.78 -6.88 1.08
C ALA A 144 3.05 -6.23 0.51
N LEU A 145 3.03 -5.86 -0.78
CA LEU A 145 4.15 -5.19 -1.46
C LEU A 145 4.27 -3.70 -1.10
N ALA A 146 3.14 -3.00 -0.99
CA ALA A 146 3.13 -1.56 -0.80
C ALA A 146 3.41 -1.15 0.65
N LEU A 147 2.83 -1.86 1.63
CA LEU A 147 2.82 -1.44 3.04
C LEU A 147 4.19 -1.08 3.62
N PRO A 148 5.27 -1.88 3.44
CA PRO A 148 6.58 -1.51 3.97
C PRO A 148 7.06 -0.15 3.42
N SER A 149 6.83 0.09 2.13
CA SER A 149 7.22 1.34 1.46
C SER A 149 6.37 2.52 1.94
N VAL A 150 5.07 2.29 2.14
CA VAL A 150 4.17 3.29 2.72
C VAL A 150 4.64 3.69 4.11
N PHE A 151 4.93 2.73 4.99
CA PHE A 151 5.39 3.06 6.35
C PHE A 151 6.63 3.95 6.33
N LEU A 152 7.61 3.65 5.48
CA LEU A 152 8.82 4.46 5.37
C LEU A 152 8.53 5.91 4.94
N VAL A 153 7.68 6.10 3.92
CA VAL A 153 7.28 7.43 3.41
C VAL A 153 6.59 8.29 4.48
N TRP A 154 5.90 7.66 5.42
CA TRP A 154 5.15 8.35 6.48
C TRP A 154 5.94 8.51 7.78
N THR A 155 6.95 7.67 8.04
CA THR A 155 7.71 7.71 9.31
C THR A 155 9.08 8.35 9.19
N GLU A 156 9.70 8.33 8.01
CA GLU A 156 11.01 8.96 7.80
C GLU A 156 10.85 10.48 7.56
N LYS A 157 11.77 11.25 8.13
CA LYS A 157 11.80 12.72 7.97
C LYS A 157 12.51 13.09 6.66
N PRO A 158 12.12 14.18 6.00
CA PRO A 158 12.90 14.78 4.92
C PRO A 158 14.28 15.21 5.45
N LEU A 159 15.36 14.84 4.75
CA LEU A 159 16.73 15.14 5.15
C LEU A 159 17.05 16.66 5.21
N GLU A 160 16.31 17.49 4.47
CA GLU A 160 16.53 18.95 4.45
C GLU A 160 16.16 19.66 5.76
N ALA A 161 15.28 19.08 6.58
CA ALA A 161 14.87 19.69 7.84
C ALA A 161 16.02 19.72 8.88
N ASP A 162 16.94 18.76 8.81
CA ASP A 162 18.08 18.69 9.73
C ASP A 162 19.23 19.61 9.26
N ALA A 163 19.37 19.84 7.94
CA ALA A 163 20.41 20.72 7.39
C ALA A 163 20.15 22.21 7.68
N THR A 164 18.89 22.63 7.73
CA THR A 164 18.50 24.00 8.10
C THR A 164 18.54 24.23 9.61
N ALA A 165 18.24 23.21 10.41
CA ALA A 165 18.37 23.25 11.87
C ALA A 165 19.84 23.22 12.34
N ALA A 166 20.74 22.58 11.58
CA ALA A 166 22.18 22.57 11.88
C ALA A 166 22.93 23.83 11.41
N ALA A 167 22.28 24.67 10.61
CA ALA A 167 22.82 25.94 10.11
C ALA A 167 22.38 27.17 10.93
N GLN A 168 21.59 26.96 11.99
CA GLN A 168 21.16 27.98 12.96
C GLN A 168 21.86 27.74 14.30
#